data_AF-A0A523XUI7-F1
#
_entry.id   AF-A0A523XUI7-F1
#
_cell.length_a   1.000
_cell.length_b   1.000
_cell.length_c   1.000
_cell.angle_alpha   90.00
_cell.angle_beta   90.00
_cell.angle_gamma   90.00
#
_symmetry.space_group_name_H-M   'P 1'
#
loop_
_entity.id
_entity.type
_entity.pdbx_description
1 polymer ?
#
loop_
_entity_poly.entity_id
_entity_poly.type
_entity_poly.pdbx_seq_one_letter_code
_entity_poly.pdbx_strand_id
1 'polypeptide(L)'
;MWERKGVRMSANTAGTLLNHPRYQMALHHLQKGEWKSGLAQVEHLMVQFPLVPELRALRQDFKLRAKFDQDEENDLAIERRHRLIKFVTRVGVVILVVALTFWGIQKYSTWLGEQLDLARQRVEHEIQMAQLHAKSRDAQALLRAGRPGEAKALLDEITVTNPEFPGLQESLAQAEAAASLETLYKEAMGLIYLDDWPTARMILEDIAAQEPNYRDVSAQLANIEKQTLLSDIFTQAEENFQAELWDMAVAGFESVRALHPEYRPEIVEERLFHSYVNAARTMLIDQADSLQTLKIAEGYFRKALALRPQNSDIKSERELARLYLKAQHDFNLGRWSDVITDLEVVYAEDPEYATGTARQTLYDAYVARGDSHMVSMEYDTALIDYQRAIALVEQDPQADLRMYEAQLEVAEALGAQSDYEAAVIHYKTAVEISDLKARALQQNNYILAATLEEAESYARAANFSLAFERYRYAISIADNVQATIIHVVTSEDYLTLLACRYGSTVRAIVLANNIADPNLIINGEELIIPVFP
;
A
#
# COMPACT_ATOMS: atom_id res chain seq x y z
N MET A 1 63.81 63.22 124.91
CA MET A 1 64.46 62.68 126.12
C MET A 1 65.96 62.76 125.86
N TRP A 2 66.67 63.76 126.40
CA TRP A 2 67.43 63.71 127.68
C TRP A 2 68.43 62.52 127.66
N GLU A 3 69.75 62.68 127.74
CA GLU A 3 70.48 63.35 128.82
C GLU A 3 71.98 63.60 128.51
N ARG A 4 72.55 64.49 129.32
CA ARG A 4 73.93 65.02 129.35
C ARG A 4 75.04 63.96 129.54
N LYS A 5 76.25 64.27 129.06
CA LYS A 5 77.48 64.18 129.87
C LYS A 5 78.54 65.13 129.31
N GLY A 6 78.90 66.11 130.12
CA GLY A 6 79.84 67.17 129.76
C GLY A 6 81.30 66.76 129.90
N VAL A 7 82.14 67.46 129.15
CA VAL A 7 83.56 67.64 129.44
C VAL A 7 83.80 69.15 129.41
N ARG A 8 84.25 69.72 130.54
CA ARG A 8 84.66 71.12 130.64
C ARG A 8 86.08 71.28 130.09
N MET A 9 86.32 72.47 129.50
CA MET A 9 87.53 73.32 129.53
C MET A 9 87.92 73.79 128.12
N SER A 10 88.24 75.06 127.83
CA SER A 10 88.51 76.24 128.67
C SER A 10 88.09 77.55 127.96
N ALA A 11 87.87 78.60 128.74
CA ALA A 11 87.02 79.76 128.45
C ALA A 11 87.60 80.87 127.53
N ASN A 12 88.52 80.57 126.60
CA ASN A 12 89.08 81.63 125.71
C ASN A 12 88.95 81.36 124.20
N THR A 13 88.47 80.19 123.77
CA THR A 13 88.29 79.83 122.34
C THR A 13 86.83 79.61 121.92
N ALA A 14 85.92 79.30 122.85
CA ALA A 14 84.51 79.04 122.54
C ALA A 14 83.70 80.32 122.21
N GLY A 15 84.03 81.46 122.85
CA GLY A 15 83.33 82.73 122.63
C GLY A 15 83.62 83.37 121.26
N THR A 16 84.78 83.08 120.66
CA THR A 16 85.20 83.61 119.36
C THR A 16 84.57 82.86 118.18
N LEU A 17 84.20 81.57 118.33
CA LEU A 17 83.61 80.76 117.26
C LEU A 17 82.10 81.01 117.08
N LEU A 18 81.35 81.10 118.18
CA LEU A 18 79.90 81.30 118.18
C LEU A 18 79.46 82.66 117.59
N ASN A 19 80.31 83.68 117.72
CA ASN A 19 80.10 85.00 117.12
C ASN A 19 80.74 85.17 115.74
N HIS A 20 81.38 84.13 115.19
CA HIS A 20 82.01 84.22 113.88
C HIS A 20 80.94 84.26 112.78
N PRO A 21 80.94 85.26 111.87
CA PRO A 21 79.85 85.48 110.92
C PRO A 21 79.59 84.26 110.02
N ARG A 22 80.65 83.54 109.62
CA ARG A 22 80.51 82.31 108.82
C ARG A 22 79.84 81.16 109.56
N TYR A 23 79.94 81.11 110.90
CA TYR A 23 79.35 80.01 111.67
C TYR A 23 77.83 80.20 111.76
N GLN A 24 77.39 81.46 111.90
CA GLN A 24 75.97 81.82 111.80
C GLN A 24 75.41 81.57 110.39
N MET A 25 76.17 81.87 109.33
CA MET A 25 75.76 81.54 107.95
C MET A 25 75.64 80.04 107.71
N ALA A 26 76.57 79.25 108.25
CA ALA A 26 76.48 77.79 108.18
C ALA A 26 75.20 77.26 108.84
N LEU A 27 74.83 77.78 110.01
CA LEU A 27 73.58 77.41 110.68
C LEU A 27 72.33 77.88 109.91
N HIS A 28 72.36 79.04 109.26
CA HIS A 28 71.26 79.51 108.41
C HIS A 28 71.03 78.57 107.21
N HIS A 29 72.10 78.12 106.53
CA HIS A 29 71.95 77.14 105.45
C HIS A 29 71.44 75.79 105.94
N LEU A 30 71.75 75.41 107.19
CA LEU A 30 71.20 74.19 107.82
C LEU A 30 69.68 74.29 107.96
N GLN A 31 69.17 75.48 108.29
CA GLN A 31 67.72 75.73 108.44
C GLN A 31 66.97 75.77 107.12
N LYS A 32 67.59 76.25 106.03
CA LYS A 32 66.97 76.31 104.69
C LYS A 32 67.03 75.00 103.91
N GLY A 33 67.72 73.97 104.42
CA GLY A 33 67.94 72.73 103.69
C GLY A 33 68.93 72.86 102.53
N GLU A 34 69.75 73.92 102.52
CA GLU A 34 70.71 74.19 101.45
C GLU A 34 72.06 73.51 101.77
N TRP A 35 72.07 72.19 101.69
CA TRP A 35 73.12 71.36 102.28
C TRP A 35 74.53 71.62 101.70
N LYS A 36 74.63 71.84 100.38
CA LYS A 36 75.92 72.09 99.69
C LYS A 36 76.52 73.45 100.07
N SER A 37 75.70 74.49 100.13
CA SER A 37 76.12 75.85 100.46
C SER A 37 76.55 75.97 101.93
N GLY A 38 75.83 75.29 102.84
CA GLY A 38 76.19 75.20 104.25
C GLY A 38 77.50 74.45 104.50
N LEU A 39 77.72 73.33 103.80
CA LEU A 39 78.97 72.55 103.89
C LEU A 39 80.20 73.41 103.56
N ALA A 40 80.13 74.23 102.50
CA ALA A 40 81.24 75.08 102.07
C ALA A 40 81.64 76.13 103.12
N GLN A 41 80.68 76.71 103.85
CA GLN A 41 80.96 77.67 104.92
C GLN A 41 81.63 77.00 106.12
N VAL A 42 81.18 75.80 106.49
CA VAL A 42 81.78 74.99 107.58
C VAL A 42 83.20 74.55 107.22
N GLU A 43 83.45 74.10 106.00
CA GLU A 43 84.80 73.69 105.56
C GLU A 43 85.79 74.85 105.60
N HIS A 44 85.37 76.05 105.20
CA HIS A 44 86.20 77.24 105.32
C HIS A 44 86.53 77.60 106.78
N LEU A 45 85.56 77.47 107.68
CA LEU A 45 85.76 77.69 109.12
C LEU A 45 86.75 76.69 109.72
N MET A 46 86.75 75.45 109.24
CA MET A 46 87.68 74.41 109.71
C MET A 46 89.14 74.69 109.34
N VAL A 47 89.42 75.50 108.31
CA VAL A 47 90.80 75.90 107.97
C VAL A 47 91.38 76.85 109.04
N GLN A 48 90.55 77.76 109.56
CA GLN A 48 90.97 78.73 110.59
C GLN A 48 90.92 78.15 112.01
N PHE A 49 90.02 77.20 112.28
CA PHE A 49 89.86 76.55 113.59
C PHE A 49 89.90 75.01 113.47
N PRO A 50 91.08 74.42 113.14
CA PRO A 50 91.18 73.01 112.76
C PRO A 50 90.93 72.01 113.90
N LEU A 51 91.09 72.43 115.15
CA LEU A 51 90.98 71.54 116.33
C LEU A 51 89.58 71.53 116.97
N VAL A 52 88.60 72.24 116.42
CA VAL A 52 87.24 72.33 116.99
C VAL A 52 86.39 71.09 116.62
N PRO A 53 85.89 70.30 117.59
CA PRO A 53 85.09 69.10 117.31
C PRO A 53 83.71 69.41 116.69
N GLU A 54 83.10 70.53 117.09
CA GLU A 54 81.72 70.91 116.73
C GLU A 54 81.56 71.16 115.22
N LEU A 55 82.55 71.79 114.58
CA LEU A 55 82.56 71.99 113.11
C LEU A 55 82.66 70.67 112.34
N ARG A 56 83.34 69.66 112.91
CA ARG A 56 83.46 68.32 112.30
C ARG A 56 82.10 67.60 112.29
N ALA A 57 81.38 67.67 113.41
CA ALA A 57 80.03 67.12 113.52
C ALA A 57 79.07 67.83 112.55
N LEU A 58 79.14 69.16 112.48
CA LEU A 58 78.29 69.96 111.58
C LEU A 58 78.57 69.64 110.10
N ARG A 59 79.84 69.46 109.72
CA ARG A 59 80.23 69.03 108.36
C ARG A 59 79.68 67.64 108.03
N GLN A 60 79.76 66.69 108.96
CA GLN A 60 79.23 65.34 108.74
C GLN A 60 77.72 65.35 108.54
N ASP A 61 76.98 66.15 109.30
CA ASP A 61 75.52 66.26 109.16
C ASP A 61 75.14 66.84 107.78
N PHE A 62 75.81 67.91 107.35
CA PHE A 62 75.64 68.46 106.00
C PHE A 62 75.98 67.46 104.89
N LYS A 63 77.05 66.68 105.04
CA LYS A 63 77.47 65.67 104.04
C LYS A 63 76.48 64.50 103.94
N LEU A 64 75.90 64.08 105.06
CA LEU A 64 74.95 62.96 105.09
C LEU A 64 73.63 63.35 104.40
N ARG A 65 73.12 64.54 104.72
CA ARG A 65 71.84 65.04 104.18
C ARG A 65 71.92 65.37 102.70
N ALA A 66 73.03 65.96 102.23
CA ALA A 66 73.26 66.22 100.81
C ALA A 66 73.29 64.93 99.95
N LYS A 67 73.56 63.77 100.56
CA LYS A 67 73.63 62.48 99.86
C LYS A 67 72.25 61.82 99.72
N PHE A 68 71.35 62.02 100.68
CA PHE A 68 70.00 61.45 100.66
C PHE A 68 69.13 62.05 99.54
N ASP A 69 69.17 63.37 99.33
CA ASP A 69 68.39 64.02 98.25
C ASP A 69 68.82 63.57 96.84
N GLN A 70 70.07 63.13 96.67
CA GLN A 70 70.61 62.71 95.38
C GLN A 70 70.27 61.25 95.03
N ASP A 71 69.93 60.42 96.01
CA ASP A 71 69.52 59.03 95.80
C ASP A 71 68.00 58.93 95.49
N GLU A 72 67.16 59.81 96.04
CA GLU A 72 65.69 59.81 95.82
C GLU A 72 65.27 60.28 94.40
N GLU A 73 66.01 61.23 93.79
CA GLU A 73 65.76 61.65 92.40
C GLU A 73 66.10 60.57 91.36
N ASN A 74 67.07 59.69 91.65
CA ASN A 74 67.50 58.63 90.74
C ASN A 74 66.53 57.43 90.72
N ASP A 75 65.93 57.08 91.86
CA ASP A 75 65.00 55.95 91.95
C ASP A 75 63.65 56.24 91.25
N LEU A 76 63.14 57.47 91.32
CA LEU A 76 61.89 57.87 90.65
C LEU A 76 62.00 57.92 89.11
N ALA A 77 63.20 58.09 88.56
CA ALA A 77 63.44 58.08 87.10
C ALA A 77 63.44 56.65 86.51
N ILE A 78 63.89 55.65 87.29
CA ILE A 78 63.98 54.25 86.86
C ILE A 78 62.60 53.58 86.81
N GLU A 79 61.68 53.92 87.73
CA GLU A 79 60.33 53.35 87.75
C GLU A 79 59.42 53.83 86.60
N ARG A 80 59.54 55.10 86.16
CA ARG A 80 58.75 55.61 85.02
C ARG A 80 59.16 54.96 83.70
N ARG A 81 60.46 54.71 83.52
CA ARG A 81 61.02 54.07 82.31
C ARG A 81 60.54 52.62 82.17
N HIS A 82 60.52 51.85 83.26
CA HIS A 82 60.04 50.47 83.24
C HIS A 82 58.53 50.34 82.97
N ARG A 83 57.69 51.24 83.48
CA ARG A 83 56.25 51.25 83.19
C ARG A 83 55.97 51.58 81.72
N LEU A 84 56.68 52.54 81.14
CA LEU A 84 56.53 52.91 79.73
C LEU A 84 56.92 51.76 78.79
N ILE A 85 58.06 51.10 79.05
CA ILE A 85 58.54 49.96 78.23
C ILE A 85 57.56 48.78 78.29
N LYS A 86 57.01 48.44 79.47
CA LYS A 86 56.01 47.38 79.61
C LYS A 86 54.68 47.72 78.90
N PHE A 87 54.29 48.99 78.85
CA PHE A 87 53.10 49.43 78.13
C PHE A 87 53.29 49.35 76.61
N VAL A 88 54.39 49.89 76.09
CA VAL A 88 54.70 49.88 74.63
C VAL A 88 54.84 48.45 74.09
N THR A 89 55.48 47.55 74.84
CA THR A 89 55.62 46.15 74.44
C THR A 89 54.29 45.41 74.40
N ARG A 90 53.40 45.61 75.39
CA ARG A 90 52.05 45.01 75.38
C ARG A 90 51.20 45.51 74.22
N VAL A 91 51.21 46.82 73.95
CA VAL A 91 50.48 47.40 72.82
C VAL A 91 51.04 46.89 71.48
N GLY A 92 52.37 46.79 71.35
CA GLY A 92 53.02 46.25 70.16
C GLY A 92 52.64 44.79 69.87
N VAL A 93 52.57 43.93 70.89
CA VAL A 93 52.15 42.52 70.72
C VAL A 93 50.68 42.43 70.28
N VAL A 94 49.79 43.23 70.87
CA VAL A 94 48.37 43.24 70.46
C VAL A 94 48.22 43.70 69.01
N ILE A 95 48.92 44.77 68.61
CA ILE A 95 48.92 45.25 67.22
C ILE A 95 49.48 44.17 66.28
N LEU A 96 50.55 43.48 66.66
CA LEU A 96 51.13 42.39 65.86
C LEU A 96 50.15 41.22 65.68
N VAL A 97 49.47 40.81 66.75
CA VAL A 97 48.45 39.75 66.70
C VAL A 97 47.27 40.19 65.83
N VAL A 98 46.78 41.42 65.96
CA VAL A 98 45.70 41.96 65.12
C VAL A 98 46.15 42.07 63.66
N ALA A 99 47.39 42.48 63.40
CA ALA A 99 47.95 42.54 62.05
C ALA A 99 48.11 41.15 61.43
N LEU A 100 48.53 40.14 62.21
CA LEU A 100 48.65 38.75 61.75
C LEU A 100 47.29 38.08 61.55
N THR A 101 46.30 38.35 62.40
CA THR A 101 44.93 37.85 62.18
C THR A 101 44.29 38.55 60.99
N PHE A 102 44.48 39.86 60.82
CA PHE A 102 44.00 40.60 59.64
C PHE A 102 44.68 40.13 58.35
N TRP A 103 46.01 39.92 58.38
CA TRP A 103 46.77 39.37 57.26
C TRP A 103 46.36 37.93 56.93
N GLY A 104 46.16 37.10 57.96
CA GLY A 104 45.65 35.74 57.83
C GLY A 104 44.25 35.68 57.25
N ILE A 105 43.32 36.53 57.72
CA ILE A 105 41.96 36.65 57.20
C ILE A 105 41.98 37.12 55.74
N GLN A 106 42.76 38.15 55.41
CA GLN A 106 42.90 38.65 54.04
C GLN A 106 43.43 37.59 53.08
N LYS A 107 44.53 36.91 53.44
CA LYS A 107 45.11 35.85 52.59
C LYS A 107 44.21 34.63 52.47
N TYR A 108 43.55 34.22 53.56
CA TYR A 108 42.62 33.10 53.54
C TYR A 108 41.35 33.41 52.74
N SER A 109 40.80 34.63 52.84
CA SER A 109 39.62 35.03 52.07
C SER A 109 39.87 35.10 50.57
N THR A 110 41.05 35.60 50.15
CA THR A 110 41.39 35.65 48.72
C THR A 110 41.65 34.27 48.13
N TRP A 111 42.34 33.38 48.87
CA TRP A 111 42.60 32.01 48.43
C TRP A 111 41.32 31.16 48.36
N LEU A 112 40.42 31.32 49.34
CA LEU A 112 39.13 30.62 49.36
C LEU A 112 38.20 31.13 48.24
N GLY A 113 38.23 32.42 47.94
CA GLY A 113 37.48 33.02 46.84
C GLY A 113 37.90 32.46 45.47
N GLU A 114 39.20 32.43 45.18
CA GLU A 114 39.73 31.83 43.93
C GLU A 114 39.37 30.35 43.80
N GLN A 115 39.48 29.57 44.88
CA GLN A 115 39.08 28.15 44.89
C GLN A 115 37.58 27.97 44.66
N LEU A 116 36.73 28.82 45.25
CA LEU A 116 35.27 28.74 45.10
C LEU A 116 34.83 29.17 43.70
N ASP A 117 35.47 30.17 43.11
CA ASP A 117 35.17 30.64 41.76
C ASP A 117 35.63 29.62 40.70
N LEU A 118 36.80 28.99 40.88
CA LEU A 118 37.23 27.87 40.03
C LEU A 118 36.30 26.66 40.16
N ALA A 119 35.81 26.36 41.36
CA ALA A 119 34.84 25.30 41.59
C ALA A 119 33.47 25.62 40.97
N ARG A 120 33.00 26.88 41.09
CA ARG A 120 31.77 27.35 40.43
C ARG A 120 31.87 27.27 38.92
N GLN A 121 32.94 27.78 38.33
CA GLN A 121 33.16 27.71 36.88
C GLN A 121 33.22 26.26 36.39
N ARG A 122 33.86 25.36 37.15
CA ARG A 122 33.88 23.93 36.83
C ARG A 122 32.48 23.31 36.88
N VAL A 123 31.71 23.61 37.94
CA VAL A 123 30.33 23.09 38.09
C VAL A 123 29.40 23.68 37.03
N GLU A 124 29.49 24.97 36.73
CA GLU A 124 28.72 25.62 35.65
C GLU A 124 29.05 25.01 34.29
N HIS A 125 30.34 24.79 34.00
CA HIS A 125 30.77 24.12 32.78
C HIS A 125 30.27 22.66 32.72
N GLU A 126 30.35 21.92 33.82
CA GLU A 126 29.85 20.54 33.91
C GLU A 126 28.32 20.47 33.72
N ILE A 127 27.56 21.39 34.32
CA ILE A 127 26.10 21.50 34.14
C ILE A 127 25.76 21.82 32.69
N GLN A 128 26.47 22.77 32.07
CA GLN A 128 26.25 23.15 30.68
C GLN A 128 26.55 21.98 29.74
N MET A 129 27.66 21.26 29.95
CA MET A 129 27.98 20.06 29.17
C MET A 129 26.94 18.95 29.38
N ALA A 130 26.45 18.76 30.62
CA ALA A 130 25.39 17.80 30.91
C ALA A 130 24.07 18.16 30.20
N GLN A 131 23.72 19.45 30.12
CA GLN A 131 22.56 19.93 29.36
C GLN A 131 22.71 19.70 27.86
N LEU A 132 23.89 19.96 27.28
CA LEU A 132 24.16 19.68 25.87
C LEU A 132 24.07 18.18 25.56
N HIS A 133 24.59 17.31 26.44
CA HIS A 133 24.41 15.87 26.33
C HIS A 133 22.95 15.43 26.47
N ALA A 134 22.15 16.08 27.33
CA ALA A 134 20.71 15.83 27.40
C ALA A 134 20.02 16.18 26.08
N LYS A 135 20.24 17.39 25.55
CA LYS A 135 19.69 17.82 24.26
C LYS A 135 20.13 16.91 23.10
N SER A 136 21.39 16.47 23.10
CA SER A 136 21.89 15.52 22.09
C SER A 136 21.15 14.17 22.15
N ARG A 137 20.91 13.64 23.36
CA ARG A 137 20.10 12.42 23.52
C ARG A 137 18.65 12.62 23.08
N ASP A 138 18.06 13.77 23.39
CA ASP A 138 16.70 14.11 22.98
C ASP A 138 16.60 14.24 21.45
N ALA A 139 17.57 14.91 20.81
CA ALA A 139 17.67 14.98 19.36
C ALA A 139 17.81 13.58 18.74
N GLN A 140 18.64 12.70 19.32
CA GLN A 140 18.78 11.32 18.85
C GLN A 140 17.49 10.52 19.02
N ALA A 141 16.74 10.74 20.11
CA ALA A 141 15.44 10.13 20.33
C ALA A 141 14.42 10.63 19.29
N LEU A 142 14.44 11.91 18.95
CA LEU A 142 13.59 12.49 17.90
C LEU A 142 13.92 11.93 16.50
N LEU A 143 15.20 11.72 16.19
CA LEU A 143 15.61 11.05 14.94
C LEU A 143 15.06 9.63 14.87
N ARG A 144 15.20 8.86 15.95
CA ARG A 144 14.63 7.50 16.04
C ARG A 144 13.11 7.49 16.00
N ALA A 145 12.46 8.57 16.44
CA ALA A 145 11.02 8.75 16.36
C ALA A 145 10.54 9.30 14.99
N GLY A 146 11.44 9.49 14.02
CA GLY A 146 11.10 9.98 12.68
C GLY A 146 10.68 11.46 12.64
N ARG A 147 11.16 12.28 13.59
CA ARG A 147 10.93 13.74 13.67
C ARG A 147 12.24 14.53 13.43
N PRO A 148 12.82 14.46 12.23
CA PRO A 148 14.15 15.02 11.96
C PRO A 148 14.20 16.55 11.98
N GLY A 149 13.10 17.24 11.63
CA GLY A 149 13.05 18.70 11.72
C GLY A 149 13.23 19.25 13.14
N GLU A 150 12.61 18.61 14.13
CA GLU A 150 12.76 18.99 15.54
C GLU A 150 14.11 18.57 16.11
N ALA A 151 14.62 17.40 15.70
CA ALA A 151 15.97 16.97 16.05
C ALA A 151 17.03 17.95 15.54
N LYS A 152 16.89 18.42 14.28
CA LYS A 152 17.78 19.43 13.69
C LYS A 152 17.73 20.74 14.48
N ALA A 153 16.55 21.22 14.88
CA ALA A 153 16.43 22.43 15.70
C ALA A 153 17.20 22.33 17.03
N LEU A 154 17.11 21.19 17.74
CA LEU A 154 17.89 20.96 18.96
C LEU A 154 19.40 20.88 18.70
N LEU A 155 19.82 20.31 17.57
CA LEU A 155 21.24 20.24 17.17
C LEU A 155 21.77 21.61 16.75
N ASP A 156 20.97 22.45 16.10
CA ASP A 156 21.33 23.83 15.77
C ASP A 156 21.54 24.66 17.05
N GLU A 157 20.72 24.46 18.10
CA GLU A 157 20.94 25.09 19.40
C GLU A 157 22.26 24.65 20.08
N ILE A 158 22.63 23.38 19.92
CA ILE A 158 23.92 22.86 20.40
C ILE A 158 25.05 23.51 19.61
N THR A 159 24.90 23.67 18.29
CA THR A 159 25.88 24.33 17.41
C THR A 159 26.16 25.77 17.84
N VAL A 160 25.12 26.54 18.20
CA VAL A 160 25.26 27.92 18.68
C VAL A 160 26.00 27.98 20.02
N THR A 161 25.80 26.99 20.89
CA THR A 161 26.34 26.98 22.26
C THR A 161 27.76 26.42 22.33
N ASN A 162 28.04 25.33 21.61
CA ASN A 162 29.34 24.68 21.54
C ASN A 162 29.54 24.00 20.16
N PRO A 163 30.21 24.67 19.21
CA PRO A 163 30.49 24.12 17.87
C PRO A 163 31.37 22.86 17.88
N GLU A 164 32.19 22.65 18.90
CA GLU A 164 33.09 21.49 19.02
C GLU A 164 32.47 20.34 19.82
N PHE A 165 31.15 20.32 19.99
CA PHE A 165 30.48 19.24 20.72
C PHE A 165 30.72 17.87 20.05
N PRO A 166 31.19 16.84 20.78
CA PRO A 166 31.54 15.55 20.19
C PRO A 166 30.36 14.89 19.47
N GLY A 167 30.57 14.47 18.21
CA GLY A 167 29.53 13.79 17.40
C GLY A 167 28.42 14.70 16.88
N LEU A 168 28.50 16.01 17.09
CA LEU A 168 27.52 16.98 16.61
C LEU A 168 27.40 16.97 15.08
N GLN A 169 28.55 16.99 14.39
CA GLN A 169 28.58 17.08 12.92
C GLN A 169 27.96 15.85 12.25
N GLU A 170 28.19 14.67 12.83
CA GLU A 170 27.56 13.42 12.38
C GLU A 170 26.05 13.43 12.65
N SER A 171 25.63 13.87 13.84
CA SER A 171 24.22 13.96 14.21
C SER A 171 23.45 14.98 13.36
N LEU A 172 24.09 16.11 13.02
CA LEU A 172 23.56 17.11 12.08
C LEU A 172 23.41 16.52 10.69
N ALA A 173 24.43 15.85 10.16
CA ALA A 173 24.36 15.21 8.85
C ALA A 173 23.25 14.13 8.80
N GLN A 174 23.09 13.34 9.87
CA GLN A 174 21.99 12.37 10.01
C GLN A 174 20.62 13.08 10.04
N ALA A 175 20.50 14.17 10.79
CA ALA A 175 19.26 14.93 10.88
C ALA A 175 18.89 15.62 9.55
N GLU A 176 19.88 16.14 8.82
CA GLU A 176 19.69 16.74 7.50
C GLU A 176 19.27 15.72 6.46
N ALA A 177 19.94 14.56 6.41
CA ALA A 177 19.56 13.46 5.52
C ALA A 177 18.14 12.95 5.82
N ALA A 178 17.79 12.78 7.10
CA ALA A 178 16.44 12.36 7.47
C ALA A 178 15.38 13.43 7.14
N ALA A 179 15.71 14.72 7.26
CA ALA A 179 14.80 15.82 6.92
C ALA A 179 14.59 15.97 5.40
N SER A 180 15.63 15.74 4.59
CA SER A 180 15.49 15.73 3.13
C SER A 180 14.60 14.57 2.67
N LEU A 181 14.78 13.37 3.22
CA LEU A 181 13.90 12.22 2.94
C LEU A 181 12.44 12.51 3.32
N GLU A 182 12.20 13.16 4.46
CA GLU A 182 10.84 13.56 4.86
C GLU A 182 10.21 14.54 3.86
N THR A 183 11.00 15.46 3.30
CA THR A 183 10.55 16.44 2.32
C THR A 183 10.19 15.77 0.99
N LEU A 184 11.09 14.92 0.48
CA LEU A 184 10.86 14.12 -0.73
C LEU A 184 9.63 13.22 -0.56
N TYR A 185 9.46 12.60 0.61
CA TYR A 185 8.30 11.76 0.88
C TYR A 185 6.99 12.55 0.83
N LYS A 186 6.95 13.75 1.44
CA LYS A 186 5.77 14.63 1.38
C LYS A 186 5.45 15.07 -0.06
N GLU A 187 6.49 15.36 -0.84
CA GLU A 187 6.35 15.70 -2.26
C GLU A 187 5.77 14.53 -3.06
N ALA A 188 6.33 13.32 -2.91
CA ALA A 188 5.82 12.11 -3.54
C ALA A 188 4.35 11.83 -3.18
N MET A 189 3.97 11.97 -1.91
CA MET A 189 2.59 11.79 -1.48
C MET A 189 1.65 12.85 -2.08
N GLY A 190 2.14 14.08 -2.26
CA GLY A 190 1.41 15.14 -2.96
C GLY A 190 1.17 14.80 -4.44
N LEU A 191 2.17 14.22 -5.11
CA LEU A 191 2.06 13.79 -6.50
C LEU A 191 1.12 12.59 -6.67
N ILE A 192 1.15 11.63 -5.74
CA ILE A 192 0.17 10.53 -5.69
C ILE A 192 -1.27 11.07 -5.60
N TYR A 193 -1.49 12.07 -4.76
CA TYR A 193 -2.83 12.69 -4.63
C TYR A 193 -3.30 13.40 -5.91
N LEU A 194 -2.36 13.85 -6.74
CA LEU A 194 -2.62 14.47 -8.04
C LEU A 194 -2.65 13.47 -9.20
N ASP A 195 -2.58 12.17 -8.92
CA ASP A 195 -2.48 11.08 -9.90
C ASP A 195 -1.25 11.17 -10.84
N ASP A 196 -0.19 11.90 -10.43
CA ASP A 196 1.09 11.96 -11.16
C ASP A 196 2.00 10.80 -10.75
N TRP A 197 1.59 9.60 -11.17
CA TRP A 197 2.25 8.34 -10.85
C TRP A 197 3.70 8.24 -11.32
N PRO A 198 4.08 8.67 -12.54
CA PRO A 198 5.46 8.56 -13.01
C PRO A 198 6.43 9.40 -12.17
N THR A 199 6.06 10.64 -11.86
CA THR A 199 6.92 11.54 -11.07
C THR A 199 6.98 11.08 -9.61
N ALA A 200 5.85 10.65 -9.03
CA ALA A 200 5.82 10.08 -7.69
C ALA A 200 6.70 8.84 -7.56
N ARG A 201 6.66 7.94 -8.56
CA ARG A 201 7.48 6.73 -8.61
C ARG A 201 8.97 7.05 -8.59
N MET A 202 9.42 7.99 -9.41
CA MET A 202 10.83 8.41 -9.43
C MET A 202 11.31 8.86 -8.04
N ILE A 203 10.55 9.72 -7.37
CA ILE A 203 10.93 10.22 -6.03
C ILE A 203 10.93 9.09 -4.99
N LEU A 204 9.96 8.17 -5.05
CA LEU A 204 9.89 7.03 -4.13
C LEU A 204 11.01 6.02 -4.37
N GLU A 205 11.42 5.79 -5.62
CA GLU A 205 12.59 4.98 -5.97
C GLU A 205 13.89 5.61 -5.43
N ASP A 206 14.04 6.94 -5.53
CA ASP A 206 15.17 7.66 -4.95
C ASP A 206 15.21 7.57 -3.42
N ILE A 207 14.06 7.62 -2.75
CA ILE A 207 13.95 7.40 -1.29
C ILE A 207 14.34 5.95 -0.95
N ALA A 208 13.80 4.96 -1.68
CA ALA A 208 14.10 3.54 -1.44
C ALA A 208 15.58 3.19 -1.69
N ALA A 209 16.24 3.89 -2.62
CA ALA A 209 17.67 3.74 -2.87
C ALA A 209 18.54 4.25 -1.72
N GLN A 210 18.09 5.32 -1.03
CA GLN A 210 18.77 5.88 0.14
C GLN A 210 18.45 5.10 1.42
N GLU A 211 17.18 4.74 1.64
CA GLU A 211 16.70 4.01 2.80
C GLU A 211 15.61 2.99 2.40
N PRO A 212 15.97 1.71 2.19
CA PRO A 212 15.06 0.70 1.64
C PRO A 212 13.79 0.42 2.45
N ASN A 213 13.82 0.69 3.76
CA ASN A 213 12.71 0.45 4.68
C ASN A 213 12.09 1.76 5.21
N TYR A 214 12.19 2.85 4.44
CA TYR A 214 11.61 4.12 4.84
C TYR A 214 10.07 4.05 4.79
N ARG A 215 9.44 4.03 5.97
CA ARG A 215 7.98 4.07 6.16
C ARG A 215 7.25 3.01 5.29
N ASP A 216 6.30 3.44 4.47
CA ASP A 216 5.47 2.65 3.56
C ASP A 216 5.87 2.83 2.10
N VAL A 217 7.07 3.37 1.81
CA VAL A 217 7.53 3.62 0.43
C VAL A 217 7.45 2.37 -0.45
N SER A 218 7.83 1.21 0.07
CA SER A 218 7.72 -0.07 -0.66
C SER A 218 6.27 -0.44 -0.99
N ALA A 219 5.33 -0.16 -0.09
CA ALA A 219 3.91 -0.38 -0.31
C ALA A 219 3.33 0.63 -1.32
N GLN A 220 3.77 1.89 -1.27
CA GLN A 220 3.37 2.92 -2.22
C GLN A 220 3.90 2.61 -3.62
N LEU A 221 5.17 2.21 -3.76
CA LEU A 221 5.75 1.76 -5.03
C LEU A 221 4.97 0.57 -5.61
N ALA A 222 4.66 -0.44 -4.80
CA ALA A 222 3.85 -1.58 -5.24
C ALA A 222 2.44 -1.18 -5.67
N ASN A 223 1.82 -0.21 -4.98
CA ASN A 223 0.52 0.33 -5.37
C ASN A 223 0.60 1.09 -6.71
N ILE A 224 1.62 1.91 -6.91
CA ILE A 224 1.85 2.60 -8.18
C ILE A 224 2.05 1.59 -9.31
N GLU A 225 2.92 0.60 -9.11
CA GLU A 225 3.17 -0.46 -10.11
C GLU A 225 1.87 -1.19 -10.48
N LYS A 226 1.06 -1.54 -9.49
CA LYS A 226 -0.27 -2.13 -9.70
C LYS A 226 -1.19 -1.22 -10.51
N GLN A 227 -1.27 0.07 -10.20
CA GLN A 227 -2.09 1.03 -10.95
C GLN A 227 -1.59 1.21 -12.39
N THR A 228 -0.27 1.23 -12.60
CA THR A 228 0.31 1.32 -13.95
C THR A 228 0.00 0.08 -14.77
N LEU A 229 0.17 -1.12 -14.20
CA LEU A 229 -0.16 -2.37 -14.88
C LEU A 229 -1.64 -2.44 -15.28
N LEU A 230 -2.55 -2.05 -14.37
CA LEU A 230 -3.98 -1.99 -14.69
C LEU A 230 -4.28 -0.99 -15.79
N SER A 231 -3.65 0.18 -15.75
CA SER A 231 -3.81 1.20 -16.79
C SER A 231 -3.31 0.70 -18.15
N ASP A 232 -2.20 -0.02 -18.20
CA ASP A 232 -1.64 -0.56 -19.44
C ASP A 232 -2.55 -1.65 -20.03
N ILE A 233 -3.01 -2.59 -19.19
CA ILE A 233 -3.96 -3.64 -19.63
C ILE A 233 -5.27 -2.99 -20.09
N PHE A 234 -5.78 -2.00 -19.36
CA PHE A 234 -7.01 -1.30 -19.71
C PHE A 234 -6.87 -0.55 -21.04
N THR A 235 -5.78 0.18 -21.25
CA THR A 235 -5.52 0.90 -22.50
C THR A 235 -5.40 -0.08 -23.67
N GLN A 236 -4.67 -1.19 -23.51
CA GLN A 236 -4.57 -2.22 -24.55
C GLN A 236 -5.93 -2.87 -24.85
N ALA A 237 -6.74 -3.11 -23.83
CA ALA A 237 -8.09 -3.65 -23.98
C ALA A 237 -9.00 -2.66 -24.73
N GLU A 238 -8.87 -1.36 -24.46
CA GLU A 238 -9.61 -0.31 -25.18
C GLU A 238 -9.15 -0.22 -26.65
N GLU A 239 -7.85 -0.34 -26.95
CA GLU A 239 -7.38 -0.42 -28.33
C GLU A 239 -7.98 -1.60 -29.08
N ASN A 240 -7.99 -2.79 -28.45
CA ASN A 240 -8.63 -3.98 -29.02
C ASN A 240 -10.15 -3.79 -29.19
N PHE A 241 -10.79 -3.10 -28.25
CA PHE A 241 -12.21 -2.75 -28.33
C PHE A 241 -12.51 -1.85 -29.52
N GLN A 242 -11.71 -0.80 -29.73
CA GLN A 242 -11.87 0.12 -30.86
C GLN A 242 -11.51 -0.55 -32.21
N ALA A 243 -10.62 -1.54 -32.18
CA ALA A 243 -10.27 -2.35 -33.34
C ALA A 243 -11.27 -3.48 -33.63
N GLU A 244 -12.37 -3.59 -32.87
CA GLU A 244 -13.38 -4.65 -32.98
C GLU A 244 -12.83 -6.07 -32.76
N LEU A 245 -11.69 -6.19 -32.08
CA LEU A 245 -11.05 -7.45 -31.71
C LEU A 245 -11.66 -7.94 -30.40
N TRP A 246 -12.93 -8.30 -30.46
CA TRP A 246 -13.78 -8.51 -29.28
C TRP A 246 -13.26 -9.55 -28.30
N ASP A 247 -12.74 -10.69 -28.78
CA ASP A 247 -12.19 -11.74 -27.90
C ASP A 247 -10.98 -11.24 -27.09
N MET A 248 -10.10 -10.45 -27.71
CA MET A 248 -8.95 -9.86 -27.03
C MET A 248 -9.36 -8.75 -26.07
N ALA A 249 -10.36 -7.95 -26.45
CA ALA A 249 -10.94 -6.94 -25.57
C ALA A 249 -11.57 -7.57 -24.32
N VAL A 250 -12.36 -8.66 -24.48
CA VAL A 250 -12.91 -9.44 -23.37
C VAL A 250 -11.80 -9.90 -22.44
N ALA A 251 -10.74 -10.52 -22.97
CA ALA A 251 -9.64 -11.03 -22.16
C ALA A 251 -8.95 -9.91 -21.34
N GLY A 252 -8.72 -8.75 -21.96
CA GLY A 252 -8.14 -7.59 -21.30
C GLY A 252 -9.01 -7.04 -20.18
N PHE A 253 -10.28 -6.77 -20.46
CA PHE A 253 -11.20 -6.23 -19.44
C PHE A 253 -11.54 -7.25 -18.34
N GLU A 254 -11.64 -8.55 -18.65
CA GLU A 254 -11.79 -9.59 -17.63
C GLU A 254 -10.56 -9.64 -16.72
N SER A 255 -9.35 -9.47 -17.27
CA SER A 255 -8.12 -9.41 -16.50
C SER A 255 -8.09 -8.21 -15.55
N VAL A 256 -8.47 -7.01 -16.03
CA VAL A 256 -8.59 -5.80 -15.19
C VAL A 256 -9.58 -6.05 -14.04
N ARG A 257 -10.78 -6.56 -14.35
CA ARG A 257 -11.80 -6.85 -13.33
C ARG A 257 -11.38 -7.93 -12.34
N ALA A 258 -10.66 -8.95 -12.78
CA ALA A 258 -10.21 -10.05 -11.94
C ALA A 258 -9.09 -9.63 -10.98
N LEU A 259 -8.18 -8.77 -11.45
CA LEU A 259 -7.11 -8.24 -10.61
C LEU A 259 -7.68 -7.22 -9.61
N HIS A 260 -8.46 -6.24 -10.10
CA HIS A 260 -8.96 -5.12 -9.30
C HIS A 260 -10.39 -4.72 -9.69
N PRO A 261 -11.42 -5.30 -9.06
CA PRO A 261 -12.83 -4.98 -9.32
C PRO A 261 -13.18 -3.50 -9.12
N GLU A 262 -12.43 -2.79 -8.27
CA GLU A 262 -12.59 -1.36 -7.97
C GLU A 262 -12.03 -0.43 -9.06
N TYR A 263 -11.29 -0.96 -10.04
CA TYR A 263 -10.68 -0.15 -11.10
C TYR A 263 -11.72 0.21 -12.17
N ARG A 264 -12.21 1.46 -12.13
CA ARG A 264 -13.16 2.03 -13.10
C ARG A 264 -14.35 1.08 -13.42
N PRO A 265 -15.09 0.61 -12.39
CA PRO A 265 -16.03 -0.50 -12.54
C PRO A 265 -17.10 -0.23 -13.59
N GLU A 266 -17.65 0.97 -13.62
CA GLU A 266 -18.71 1.36 -14.54
C GLU A 266 -18.29 1.23 -16.02
N ILE A 267 -17.09 1.73 -16.35
CA ILE A 267 -16.55 1.68 -17.71
C ILE A 267 -16.17 0.24 -18.09
N VAL A 268 -15.51 -0.48 -17.18
CA VAL A 268 -15.10 -1.87 -17.42
C VAL A 268 -16.32 -2.77 -17.64
N GLU A 269 -17.39 -2.62 -16.84
CA GLU A 269 -18.63 -3.37 -17.02
C GLU A 269 -19.36 -3.01 -18.31
N GLU A 270 -19.42 -1.73 -18.67
CA GLU A 270 -19.97 -1.29 -19.94
C GLU A 270 -19.21 -1.91 -21.12
N ARG A 271 -17.88 -1.82 -21.11
CA ARG A 271 -17.02 -2.39 -22.16
C ARG A 271 -17.15 -3.90 -22.25
N LEU A 272 -17.11 -4.60 -21.11
CA LEU A 272 -17.32 -6.05 -21.08
C LEU A 272 -18.67 -6.46 -21.66
N PHE A 273 -19.75 -5.76 -21.31
CA PHE A 273 -21.07 -6.04 -21.88
C PHE A 273 -21.04 -5.95 -23.41
N HIS A 274 -20.50 -4.85 -23.95
CA HIS A 274 -20.41 -4.67 -25.40
C HIS A 274 -19.49 -5.70 -26.07
N SER A 275 -18.32 -5.99 -25.47
CA SER A 275 -17.39 -6.99 -26.01
C SER A 275 -17.98 -8.39 -26.02
N TYR A 276 -18.69 -8.82 -24.96
CA TYR A 276 -19.35 -10.13 -24.95
C TYR A 276 -20.42 -10.24 -26.04
N VAL A 277 -21.28 -9.24 -26.17
CA VAL A 277 -22.37 -9.24 -27.17
C VAL A 277 -21.79 -9.26 -28.58
N ASN A 278 -20.81 -8.41 -28.86
CA ASN A 278 -20.23 -8.33 -30.20
C ASN A 278 -19.35 -9.54 -30.53
N ALA A 279 -18.58 -10.09 -29.58
CA ALA A 279 -17.85 -11.34 -29.79
C ALA A 279 -18.80 -12.47 -30.19
N ALA A 280 -19.90 -12.65 -29.44
CA ALA A 280 -20.90 -13.66 -29.74
C ALA A 280 -21.50 -13.47 -31.15
N ARG A 281 -21.93 -12.25 -31.49
CA ARG A 281 -22.57 -11.97 -32.78
C ARG A 281 -21.61 -12.11 -33.96
N THR A 282 -20.36 -11.64 -33.84
CA THR A 282 -19.36 -11.79 -34.90
C THR A 282 -19.07 -13.27 -35.17
N MET A 283 -18.91 -14.09 -34.12
CA MET A 283 -18.72 -15.53 -34.28
C MET A 283 -19.91 -16.19 -35.00
N LEU A 284 -21.13 -15.77 -34.66
CA LEU A 284 -22.35 -16.29 -35.30
C LEU A 284 -22.56 -15.79 -36.74
N ILE A 285 -21.91 -14.71 -37.17
CA ILE A 285 -21.92 -14.30 -38.58
C ILE A 285 -21.03 -15.25 -39.40
N ASP A 286 -19.86 -15.61 -38.88
CA ASP A 286 -18.88 -16.42 -39.61
C ASP A 286 -19.25 -17.91 -39.62
N GLN A 287 -19.82 -18.43 -38.52
CA GLN A 287 -20.10 -19.84 -38.30
C GLN A 287 -21.42 -20.06 -37.55
N ALA A 288 -22.52 -19.54 -38.10
CA ALA A 288 -23.85 -19.56 -37.47
C ALA A 288 -24.37 -20.97 -37.14
N ASP A 289 -23.90 -21.97 -37.88
CA ASP A 289 -24.34 -23.36 -37.86
C ASP A 289 -23.39 -24.31 -37.10
N SER A 290 -22.23 -23.83 -36.64
CA SER A 290 -21.32 -24.58 -35.77
C SER A 290 -21.87 -24.66 -34.34
N LEU A 291 -22.06 -25.88 -33.84
CA LEU A 291 -22.51 -26.13 -32.47
C LEU A 291 -21.51 -25.61 -31.43
N GLN A 292 -20.22 -25.69 -31.73
CA GLN A 292 -19.18 -25.20 -30.83
C GLN A 292 -19.21 -23.67 -30.74
N THR A 293 -19.35 -23.00 -31.89
CA THR A 293 -19.48 -21.53 -31.95
C THR A 293 -20.74 -21.05 -31.25
N LEU A 294 -21.88 -21.69 -31.49
CA LEU A 294 -23.14 -21.41 -30.79
C LEU A 294 -23.03 -21.58 -29.27
N LYS A 295 -22.28 -22.59 -28.81
CA LYS A 295 -22.04 -22.82 -27.38
C LYS A 295 -21.20 -21.72 -26.75
N ILE A 296 -20.18 -21.24 -27.46
CA ILE A 296 -19.35 -20.11 -26.99
C ILE A 296 -20.19 -18.83 -26.97
N ALA A 297 -20.97 -18.58 -28.02
CA ALA A 297 -21.87 -17.44 -28.10
C ALA A 297 -22.93 -17.44 -26.98
N GLU A 298 -23.57 -18.58 -26.68
CA GLU A 298 -24.48 -18.72 -25.52
C GLU A 298 -23.77 -18.35 -24.21
N GLY A 299 -22.53 -18.80 -24.04
CA GLY A 299 -21.70 -18.48 -22.89
C GLY A 299 -21.43 -16.97 -22.75
N TYR A 300 -21.14 -16.29 -23.86
CA TYR A 300 -20.97 -14.84 -23.88
C TYR A 300 -22.28 -14.09 -23.61
N PHE A 301 -23.40 -14.49 -24.22
CA PHE A 301 -24.70 -13.89 -23.91
C PHE A 301 -25.09 -14.07 -22.44
N ARG A 302 -24.78 -15.23 -21.86
CA ARG A 302 -24.98 -15.46 -20.42
C ARG A 302 -24.14 -14.51 -19.57
N LYS A 303 -22.86 -14.30 -19.92
CA LYS A 303 -21.99 -13.32 -19.24
C LYS A 303 -22.51 -11.89 -19.41
N ALA A 304 -23.00 -11.52 -20.60
CA ALA A 304 -23.61 -10.22 -20.86
C ALA A 304 -24.90 -10.00 -20.03
N LEU A 305 -25.75 -11.00 -19.92
CA LEU A 305 -26.98 -10.94 -19.10
C LEU A 305 -26.70 -10.92 -17.61
N ALA A 306 -25.56 -11.45 -17.15
CA ALA A 306 -25.14 -11.29 -15.76
C ALA A 306 -24.84 -9.81 -15.42
N LEU A 307 -24.36 -9.03 -16.39
CA LEU A 307 -24.15 -7.59 -16.24
C LEU A 307 -25.45 -6.79 -16.45
N ARG A 308 -26.29 -7.18 -17.41
CA ARG A 308 -27.55 -6.48 -17.73
C ARG A 308 -28.74 -7.46 -17.81
N PRO A 309 -29.31 -7.89 -16.67
CA PRO A 309 -30.35 -8.92 -16.63
C PRO A 309 -31.69 -8.54 -17.27
N GLN A 310 -31.90 -7.26 -17.58
CA GLN A 310 -33.16 -6.76 -18.13
C GLN A 310 -33.14 -6.60 -19.66
N ASN A 311 -32.00 -6.84 -20.32
CA ASN A 311 -31.92 -6.72 -21.77
C ASN A 311 -32.74 -7.85 -22.44
N SER A 312 -33.84 -7.49 -23.12
CA SER A 312 -34.74 -8.42 -23.81
C SER A 312 -34.08 -9.08 -25.01
N ASP A 313 -33.33 -8.30 -25.79
CA ASP A 313 -32.80 -8.73 -27.08
C ASP A 313 -31.76 -9.84 -26.87
N ILE A 314 -30.86 -9.65 -25.89
CA ILE A 314 -29.86 -10.66 -25.53
C ILE A 314 -30.50 -11.88 -24.85
N LYS A 315 -31.65 -11.74 -24.17
CA LYS A 315 -32.39 -12.90 -23.67
C LYS A 315 -32.91 -13.74 -24.83
N SER A 316 -33.50 -13.11 -25.84
CA SER A 316 -33.99 -13.80 -27.04
C SER A 316 -32.85 -14.48 -27.79
N GLU A 317 -31.76 -13.76 -28.10
CA GLU A 317 -30.60 -14.34 -28.80
C GLU A 317 -29.99 -15.54 -28.06
N ARG A 318 -29.84 -15.43 -26.74
CA ARG A 318 -29.36 -16.54 -25.92
C ARG A 318 -30.32 -17.72 -25.93
N GLU A 319 -31.62 -17.46 -25.83
CA GLU A 319 -32.63 -18.50 -25.77
C GLU A 319 -32.69 -19.29 -27.08
N LEU A 320 -32.61 -18.61 -28.24
CA LEU A 320 -32.53 -19.28 -29.53
C LEU A 320 -31.32 -20.23 -29.61
N ALA A 321 -30.12 -19.75 -29.21
CA ALA A 321 -28.91 -20.58 -29.19
C ALA A 321 -29.05 -21.79 -28.24
N ARG A 322 -29.63 -21.57 -27.06
CA ARG A 322 -29.86 -22.63 -26.06
C ARG A 322 -30.84 -23.69 -26.56
N LEU A 323 -31.98 -23.26 -27.13
CA LEU A 323 -33.00 -24.14 -27.67
C LEU A 323 -32.46 -24.95 -28.85
N TYR A 324 -31.74 -24.31 -29.77
CA TYR A 324 -31.13 -25.00 -30.90
C TYR A 324 -30.09 -26.04 -30.45
N LEU A 325 -29.17 -25.69 -29.54
CA LEU A 325 -28.18 -26.64 -29.00
C LEU A 325 -28.85 -27.82 -28.28
N LYS A 326 -29.92 -27.56 -27.52
CA LYS A 326 -30.71 -28.63 -26.87
C LYS A 326 -31.40 -29.50 -27.92
N ALA A 327 -32.03 -28.92 -28.92
CA ALA A 327 -32.71 -29.63 -29.98
C ALA A 327 -31.76 -30.54 -30.76
N GLN A 328 -30.54 -30.10 -31.07
CA GLN A 328 -29.54 -30.97 -31.71
C GLN A 328 -29.16 -32.17 -30.84
N HIS A 329 -29.01 -31.96 -29.54
CA HIS A 329 -28.78 -33.06 -28.60
C HIS A 329 -29.99 -34.01 -28.48
N ASP A 330 -31.21 -33.48 -28.48
CA ASP A 330 -32.45 -34.26 -28.40
C ASP A 330 -32.75 -35.04 -29.69
N PHE A 331 -32.40 -34.47 -30.84
CA PHE A 331 -32.50 -35.11 -32.16
C PHE A 331 -31.66 -36.38 -32.20
N ASN A 332 -30.41 -36.25 -31.75
CA ASN A 332 -29.47 -37.35 -31.60
C ASN A 332 -29.98 -38.48 -30.68
N LEU A 333 -30.86 -38.16 -29.72
CA LEU A 333 -31.44 -39.13 -28.80
C LEU A 333 -32.82 -39.65 -29.26
N GLY A 334 -33.28 -39.27 -30.45
CA GLY A 334 -34.59 -39.66 -30.99
C GLY A 334 -35.77 -39.05 -30.23
N ARG A 335 -35.56 -37.96 -29.49
CA ARG A 335 -36.60 -37.25 -28.73
C ARG A 335 -37.36 -36.27 -29.62
N TRP A 336 -38.00 -36.77 -30.67
CA TRP A 336 -38.58 -35.95 -31.74
C TRP A 336 -39.56 -34.88 -31.25
N SER A 337 -40.40 -35.19 -30.26
CA SER A 337 -41.34 -34.22 -29.69
C SER A 337 -40.68 -33.06 -28.96
N ASP A 338 -39.57 -33.31 -28.26
CA ASP A 338 -38.81 -32.24 -27.59
C ASP A 338 -38.09 -31.37 -28.62
N VAL A 339 -37.53 -31.99 -29.68
CA VAL A 339 -36.92 -31.28 -30.81
C VAL A 339 -37.91 -30.35 -31.48
N ILE A 340 -39.10 -30.86 -31.82
CA ILE A 340 -40.15 -30.08 -32.49
C ILE A 340 -40.59 -28.91 -31.61
N THR A 341 -40.83 -29.16 -30.32
CA THR A 341 -41.28 -28.12 -29.38
C THR A 341 -40.26 -26.97 -29.29
N ASP A 342 -38.98 -27.29 -29.19
CA ASP A 342 -37.93 -26.27 -29.07
C ASP A 342 -37.68 -25.55 -30.40
N LEU A 343 -37.67 -26.27 -31.53
CA LEU A 343 -37.35 -25.69 -32.83
C LEU A 343 -38.52 -24.95 -33.49
N GLU A 344 -39.77 -25.22 -33.11
CA GLU A 344 -40.90 -24.37 -33.53
C GLU A 344 -40.75 -22.94 -33.00
N VAL A 345 -40.24 -22.79 -31.77
CA VAL A 345 -39.93 -21.47 -31.19
C VAL A 345 -38.79 -20.82 -31.97
N VAL A 346 -37.72 -21.56 -32.24
CA VAL A 346 -36.58 -21.04 -33.00
C VAL A 346 -37.00 -20.59 -34.40
N TYR A 347 -37.74 -21.44 -35.12
CA TYR A 347 -38.22 -21.16 -36.48
C TYR A 347 -39.20 -19.98 -36.54
N ALA A 348 -40.08 -19.83 -35.55
CA ALA A 348 -41.04 -18.73 -35.50
C ALA A 348 -40.36 -17.36 -35.32
N GLU A 349 -39.23 -17.32 -34.59
CA GLU A 349 -38.44 -16.11 -34.39
C GLU A 349 -37.47 -15.84 -35.54
N ASP A 350 -36.78 -16.88 -36.03
CA ASP A 350 -35.83 -16.79 -37.14
C ASP A 350 -35.88 -18.06 -38.03
N PRO A 351 -36.60 -18.02 -39.17
CA PRO A 351 -36.69 -19.14 -40.11
C PRO A 351 -35.36 -19.57 -40.73
N GLU A 352 -34.35 -18.69 -40.74
CA GLU A 352 -33.02 -18.93 -41.30
C GLU A 352 -31.97 -19.17 -40.19
N TYR A 353 -32.40 -19.38 -38.95
CA TYR A 353 -31.51 -19.61 -37.82
C TYR A 353 -30.53 -20.75 -38.11
N ALA A 354 -29.26 -20.53 -37.78
CA ALA A 354 -28.15 -21.42 -38.12
C ALA A 354 -28.15 -21.78 -39.62
N THR A 355 -28.22 -20.76 -40.49
CA THR A 355 -28.23 -20.88 -41.97
C THR A 355 -29.32 -21.81 -42.53
N GLY A 356 -30.47 -21.87 -41.85
CA GLY A 356 -31.57 -22.75 -42.20
C GLY A 356 -31.43 -24.18 -41.64
N THR A 357 -30.33 -24.50 -40.96
CA THR A 357 -30.12 -25.82 -40.35
C THR A 357 -31.15 -26.11 -39.24
N ALA A 358 -31.66 -25.08 -38.56
CA ALA A 358 -32.79 -25.22 -37.64
C ALA A 358 -34.07 -25.68 -38.36
N ARG A 359 -34.40 -25.07 -39.51
CA ARG A 359 -35.52 -25.51 -40.36
C ARG A 359 -35.32 -26.93 -40.85
N GLN A 360 -34.12 -27.29 -41.32
CA GLN A 360 -33.77 -28.65 -41.72
C GLN A 360 -34.00 -29.66 -40.58
N THR A 361 -33.48 -29.36 -39.39
CA THR A 361 -33.60 -30.24 -38.22
C THR A 361 -35.06 -30.41 -37.80
N LEU A 362 -35.85 -29.34 -37.86
CA LEU A 362 -37.28 -29.39 -37.57
C LEU A 362 -38.03 -30.25 -38.60
N TYR A 363 -37.71 -30.11 -39.90
CA TYR A 363 -38.24 -30.97 -40.96
C TYR A 363 -37.93 -32.45 -40.69
N ASP A 364 -36.66 -32.79 -40.45
CA ASP A 364 -36.24 -34.18 -40.22
C ASP A 364 -36.91 -34.77 -38.96
N ALA A 365 -37.12 -33.94 -37.91
CA ALA A 365 -37.81 -34.36 -36.70
C ALA A 365 -39.30 -34.64 -36.93
N TYR A 366 -39.98 -33.84 -37.76
CA TYR A 366 -41.36 -34.09 -38.16
C TYR A 366 -41.49 -35.41 -38.91
N VAL A 367 -40.64 -35.65 -39.92
CA VAL A 367 -40.64 -36.90 -40.67
C VAL A 367 -40.37 -38.09 -39.75
N ALA A 368 -39.33 -38.03 -38.91
CA ALA A 368 -38.97 -39.14 -38.02
C ALA A 368 -40.05 -39.46 -36.97
N ARG A 369 -40.76 -38.44 -36.45
CA ARG A 369 -41.90 -38.65 -35.55
C ARG A 369 -43.10 -39.23 -36.29
N GLY A 370 -43.38 -38.73 -37.50
CA GLY A 370 -44.39 -39.29 -38.40
C GLY A 370 -44.15 -40.78 -38.67
N ASP A 371 -42.91 -41.16 -38.96
CA ASP A 371 -42.51 -42.56 -39.20
C ASP A 371 -42.74 -43.43 -37.94
N SER A 372 -42.48 -42.87 -36.75
CA SER A 372 -42.75 -43.54 -35.48
C SER A 372 -44.26 -43.76 -35.26
N HIS A 373 -45.09 -42.80 -35.67
CA HIS A 373 -46.56 -42.93 -35.67
C HIS A 373 -47.04 -43.93 -36.72
N MET A 374 -46.45 -43.98 -37.92
CA MET A 374 -46.75 -44.98 -38.95
C MET A 374 -46.52 -46.40 -38.44
N VAL A 375 -45.38 -46.66 -37.78
CA VAL A 375 -45.07 -47.95 -37.15
C VAL A 375 -46.08 -48.31 -36.06
N SER A 376 -46.57 -47.30 -35.34
CA SER A 376 -47.60 -47.44 -34.31
C SER A 376 -49.02 -47.53 -34.86
N MET A 377 -49.19 -47.46 -36.20
CA MET A 377 -50.48 -47.43 -36.92
C MET A 377 -51.36 -46.21 -36.56
N GLU A 378 -50.75 -45.13 -36.10
CA GLU A 378 -51.38 -43.85 -35.77
C GLU A 378 -51.36 -42.92 -36.99
N TYR A 379 -52.00 -43.36 -38.08
CA TYR A 379 -51.88 -42.73 -39.40
C TYR A 379 -52.33 -41.26 -39.45
N ASP A 380 -53.38 -40.89 -38.72
CA ASP A 380 -53.85 -39.49 -38.66
C ASP A 380 -52.80 -38.57 -38.03
N THR A 381 -52.11 -39.05 -37.00
CA THR A 381 -51.05 -38.29 -36.32
C THR A 381 -49.81 -38.19 -37.19
N ALA A 382 -49.44 -39.30 -37.85
CA ALA A 382 -48.35 -39.29 -38.84
C ALA A 382 -48.62 -38.29 -39.97
N LEU A 383 -49.84 -38.28 -40.52
CA LEU A 383 -50.25 -37.37 -41.58
C LEU A 383 -50.09 -35.90 -41.18
N ILE A 384 -50.44 -35.54 -39.94
CA ILE A 384 -50.25 -34.17 -39.42
C ILE A 384 -48.76 -33.80 -39.43
N ASP A 385 -47.89 -34.68 -38.97
CA ASP A 385 -46.45 -34.42 -38.92
C ASP A 385 -45.85 -34.27 -40.33
N TYR A 386 -46.22 -35.14 -41.28
CA TYR A 386 -45.76 -35.02 -42.66
C TYR A 386 -46.29 -33.75 -43.36
N GLN A 387 -47.53 -33.35 -43.09
CA GLN A 387 -48.08 -32.10 -43.61
C GLN A 387 -47.37 -30.87 -43.02
N ARG A 388 -46.96 -30.93 -41.75
CA ARG A 388 -46.11 -29.89 -41.14
C ARG A 388 -44.73 -29.84 -41.79
N ALA A 389 -44.14 -31.00 -42.12
CA ALA A 389 -42.90 -31.08 -42.87
C ALA A 389 -43.00 -30.42 -44.25
N ILE A 390 -44.08 -30.66 -45.01
CA ILE A 390 -44.37 -30.00 -46.29
C ILE A 390 -44.44 -28.48 -46.13
N ALA A 391 -45.21 -28.00 -45.14
CA ALA A 391 -45.39 -26.56 -44.91
C ALA A 391 -44.08 -25.81 -44.61
N LEU A 392 -43.09 -26.49 -44.02
CA LEU A 392 -41.75 -25.90 -43.78
C LEU A 392 -40.96 -25.69 -45.07
N VAL A 393 -41.17 -26.55 -46.08
CA VAL A 393 -40.34 -26.56 -47.29
C VAL A 393 -40.99 -25.89 -48.50
N GLU A 394 -42.29 -25.61 -48.46
CA GLU A 394 -42.97 -24.78 -49.48
C GLU A 394 -42.32 -23.40 -49.67
N GLN A 395 -41.68 -22.89 -48.62
CA GLN A 395 -41.02 -21.58 -48.61
C GLN A 395 -39.54 -21.64 -48.98
N ASP A 396 -38.99 -22.84 -49.21
CA ASP A 396 -37.58 -23.08 -49.44
C ASP A 396 -37.31 -23.55 -50.88
N PRO A 397 -36.72 -22.70 -51.74
CA PRO A 397 -36.48 -23.03 -53.14
C PRO A 397 -35.40 -24.10 -53.36
N GLN A 398 -34.69 -24.55 -52.32
CA GLN A 398 -33.67 -25.62 -52.41
C GLN A 398 -34.11 -26.90 -51.68
N ALA A 399 -35.41 -27.05 -51.44
CA ALA A 399 -35.95 -28.16 -50.66
C ALA A 399 -36.58 -29.29 -51.50
N ASP A 400 -36.20 -29.44 -52.77
CA ASP A 400 -36.78 -30.46 -53.66
C ASP A 400 -36.71 -31.88 -53.05
N LEU A 401 -35.59 -32.24 -52.37
CA LEU A 401 -35.48 -33.55 -51.71
C LEU A 401 -36.45 -33.71 -50.56
N ARG A 402 -36.51 -32.69 -49.71
CA ARG A 402 -37.42 -32.67 -48.58
C ARG A 402 -38.89 -32.69 -49.05
N MET A 403 -39.23 -31.90 -50.06
CA MET A 403 -40.59 -31.87 -50.60
C MET A 403 -40.96 -33.22 -51.22
N TYR A 404 -40.11 -33.79 -52.06
CA TYR A 404 -40.31 -35.13 -52.63
C TYR A 404 -40.56 -36.18 -51.54
N GLU A 405 -39.68 -36.25 -50.54
CA GLU A 405 -39.78 -37.21 -49.45
C GLU A 405 -41.05 -37.05 -48.63
N ALA A 406 -41.39 -35.83 -48.21
CA ALA A 406 -42.59 -35.59 -47.41
C ALA A 406 -43.87 -35.90 -48.19
N GLN A 407 -43.90 -35.67 -49.51
CA GLN A 407 -45.03 -36.06 -50.37
C GLN A 407 -45.20 -37.59 -50.43
N LEU A 408 -44.09 -38.34 -50.49
CA LEU A 408 -44.16 -39.81 -50.43
C LEU A 408 -44.71 -40.29 -49.08
N GLU A 409 -44.27 -39.70 -47.97
CA GLU A 409 -44.76 -40.09 -46.64
C GLU A 409 -46.24 -39.82 -46.46
N VAL A 410 -46.73 -38.67 -46.94
CA VAL A 410 -48.17 -38.37 -46.96
C VAL A 410 -48.93 -39.41 -47.81
N ALA A 411 -48.41 -39.78 -48.98
CA ALA A 411 -49.04 -40.78 -49.83
C ALA A 411 -49.14 -42.15 -49.14
N GLU A 412 -48.07 -42.61 -48.48
CA GLU A 412 -48.07 -43.88 -47.74
C GLU A 412 -49.04 -43.85 -46.54
N ALA A 413 -49.10 -42.76 -45.78
CA ALA A 413 -50.03 -42.60 -44.66
C ALA A 413 -51.51 -42.66 -45.12
N LEU A 414 -51.86 -41.95 -46.19
CA LEU A 414 -53.21 -41.98 -46.79
C LEU A 414 -53.54 -43.35 -47.37
N GLY A 415 -52.57 -43.99 -48.04
CA GLY A 415 -52.70 -45.34 -48.56
C GLY A 415 -52.98 -46.38 -47.46
N ALA A 416 -52.32 -46.25 -46.31
CA ALA A 416 -52.56 -47.10 -45.14
C ALA A 416 -53.98 -46.92 -44.57
N GLN A 417 -54.58 -45.73 -44.74
CA GLN A 417 -55.98 -45.44 -44.43
C GLN A 417 -56.96 -45.83 -45.55
N SER A 418 -56.47 -46.38 -46.67
CA SER A 418 -57.25 -46.68 -47.89
C SER A 418 -57.81 -45.44 -48.60
N ASP A 419 -57.30 -44.24 -48.32
CA ASP A 419 -57.61 -43.02 -49.07
C ASP A 419 -56.71 -42.91 -50.31
N TYR A 420 -56.93 -43.83 -51.25
CA TYR A 420 -56.07 -43.97 -52.43
C TYR A 420 -56.16 -42.79 -53.40
N GLU A 421 -57.30 -42.09 -53.45
CA GLU A 421 -57.46 -40.92 -54.34
C GLU A 421 -56.54 -39.79 -53.89
N ALA A 422 -56.55 -39.47 -52.59
CA ALA A 422 -55.64 -38.48 -52.02
C ALA A 422 -54.19 -38.94 -52.11
N ALA A 423 -53.89 -40.21 -51.79
CA ALA A 423 -52.54 -40.75 -51.87
C ALA A 423 -51.92 -40.63 -53.28
N VAL A 424 -52.70 -40.91 -54.32
CA VAL A 424 -52.26 -40.81 -55.72
C VAL A 424 -51.93 -39.37 -56.11
N ILE A 425 -52.62 -38.36 -55.56
CA ILE A 425 -52.28 -36.95 -55.80
C ILE A 425 -50.86 -36.65 -55.30
N HIS A 426 -50.54 -37.08 -54.07
CA HIS A 426 -49.22 -36.86 -53.47
C HIS A 426 -48.10 -37.62 -54.20
N TYR A 427 -48.33 -38.86 -54.64
CA TYR A 427 -47.36 -39.55 -55.49
C TYR A 427 -47.11 -38.85 -56.82
N LYS A 428 -48.16 -38.32 -57.46
CA LYS A 428 -48.00 -37.57 -58.71
C LYS A 428 -47.14 -36.33 -58.50
N THR A 429 -47.40 -35.58 -57.42
CA THR A 429 -46.60 -34.43 -57.04
C THR A 429 -45.13 -34.83 -56.78
N ALA A 430 -44.88 -35.91 -56.05
CA ALA A 430 -43.51 -36.42 -55.85
C ALA A 430 -42.81 -36.78 -57.18
N VAL A 431 -43.50 -37.50 -58.07
CA VAL A 431 -42.97 -37.87 -59.40
C VAL A 431 -42.67 -36.64 -60.26
N GLU A 432 -43.49 -35.60 -60.17
CA GLU A 432 -43.31 -34.32 -60.87
C GLU A 432 -42.11 -33.53 -60.32
N ILE A 433 -42.01 -33.35 -59.01
CA ILE A 433 -40.87 -32.66 -58.35
C ILE A 433 -39.55 -33.30 -58.74
N SER A 434 -39.54 -34.63 -58.77
CA SER A 434 -38.35 -35.42 -59.05
C SER A 434 -38.03 -35.59 -60.54
N ASP A 435 -38.86 -35.06 -61.44
CA ASP A 435 -38.80 -35.32 -62.90
C ASP A 435 -38.52 -36.81 -63.24
N LEU A 436 -39.09 -37.71 -62.43
CA LEU A 436 -38.66 -39.12 -62.37
C LEU A 436 -38.87 -39.83 -63.70
N LYS A 437 -39.97 -39.50 -64.38
CA LYS A 437 -40.33 -40.08 -65.67
C LYS A 437 -39.31 -39.70 -66.76
N ALA A 438 -38.91 -38.43 -66.82
CA ALA A 438 -37.92 -38.00 -67.81
C ALA A 438 -36.54 -38.61 -67.52
N ARG A 439 -36.12 -38.64 -66.24
CA ARG A 439 -34.86 -39.29 -65.84
C ARG A 439 -34.85 -40.77 -66.14
N ALA A 440 -35.94 -41.48 -65.89
CA ALA A 440 -36.08 -42.90 -66.23
C ALA A 440 -35.87 -43.15 -67.72
N LEU A 441 -36.43 -42.29 -68.59
CA LEU A 441 -36.23 -42.38 -70.03
C LEU A 441 -34.78 -42.05 -70.44
N GLN A 442 -34.18 -41.00 -69.87
CA GLN A 442 -32.79 -40.62 -70.16
C GLN A 442 -31.79 -41.72 -69.75
N GLN A 443 -32.04 -42.40 -68.63
CA GLN A 443 -31.22 -43.50 -68.13
C GLN A 443 -31.56 -44.86 -68.76
N ASN A 444 -32.47 -44.90 -69.75
CA ASN A 444 -32.97 -46.12 -70.39
C ASN A 444 -33.60 -47.14 -69.41
N ASN A 445 -34.13 -46.67 -68.27
CA ASN A 445 -34.90 -47.49 -67.34
C ASN A 445 -36.37 -47.57 -67.81
N TYR A 446 -36.58 -48.34 -68.88
CA TYR A 446 -37.91 -48.49 -69.49
C TYR A 446 -38.93 -49.17 -68.56
N ILE A 447 -38.47 -49.97 -67.58
CA ILE A 447 -39.36 -50.61 -66.59
C ILE A 447 -39.98 -49.53 -65.69
N LEU A 448 -39.16 -48.63 -65.15
CA LEU A 448 -39.65 -47.51 -64.35
C LEU A 448 -40.56 -46.59 -65.16
N ALA A 449 -40.16 -46.21 -66.37
CA ALA A 449 -40.97 -45.34 -67.24
C ALA A 449 -42.33 -45.96 -67.59
N ALA A 450 -42.37 -47.27 -67.91
CA ALA A 450 -43.61 -47.98 -68.19
C ALA A 450 -44.50 -48.10 -66.94
N THR A 451 -43.91 -48.37 -65.78
CA THR A 451 -44.65 -48.48 -64.51
C THR A 451 -45.31 -47.15 -64.13
N LEU A 452 -44.62 -46.03 -64.33
CA LEU A 452 -45.18 -44.68 -64.12
C LEU A 452 -46.33 -44.37 -65.09
N GLU A 453 -46.21 -44.74 -66.37
CA GLU A 453 -47.29 -44.59 -67.35
C GLU A 453 -48.51 -45.46 -67.01
N GLU A 454 -48.30 -46.69 -66.53
CA GLU A 454 -49.38 -47.54 -66.02
C GLU A 454 -50.09 -46.88 -64.83
N ALA A 455 -49.33 -46.35 -63.86
CA ALA A 455 -49.88 -45.65 -62.71
C ALA A 455 -50.75 -44.45 -63.13
N GLU A 456 -50.26 -43.62 -64.05
CA GLU A 456 -50.99 -42.49 -64.62
C GLU A 456 -52.26 -42.93 -65.39
N SER A 457 -52.20 -44.06 -66.09
CA SER A 457 -53.35 -44.64 -66.81
C SER A 457 -54.44 -45.10 -65.84
N TYR A 458 -54.08 -45.82 -64.77
CA TYR A 458 -55.03 -46.22 -63.74
C TYR A 458 -55.65 -45.01 -63.02
N ALA A 459 -54.85 -43.97 -62.73
CA ALA A 459 -55.35 -42.73 -62.14
C ALA A 459 -56.36 -42.02 -63.05
N ARG A 460 -56.11 -41.93 -64.37
CA ARG A 460 -57.06 -41.38 -65.36
C ARG A 460 -58.35 -42.18 -65.46
N ALA A 461 -58.28 -43.49 -65.23
CA ALA A 461 -59.44 -44.38 -65.19
C ALA A 461 -60.17 -44.38 -63.84
N ALA A 462 -59.78 -43.50 -62.89
CA ALA A 462 -60.29 -43.45 -61.52
C ALA A 462 -60.12 -44.76 -60.72
N ASN A 463 -59.16 -45.61 -61.11
CA ASN A 463 -58.80 -46.81 -60.37
C ASN A 463 -57.64 -46.52 -59.42
N PHE A 464 -57.93 -45.74 -58.37
CA PHE A 464 -56.91 -45.17 -57.49
C PHE A 464 -56.15 -46.21 -56.68
N SER A 465 -56.78 -47.32 -56.29
CA SER A 465 -56.09 -48.41 -55.58
C SER A 465 -55.00 -49.05 -56.46
N LEU A 466 -55.30 -49.37 -57.73
CA LEU A 466 -54.25 -49.87 -58.64
C LEU A 466 -53.22 -48.80 -58.99
N ALA A 467 -53.64 -47.53 -59.15
CA ALA A 467 -52.71 -46.44 -59.40
C ALA A 467 -51.72 -46.27 -58.24
N PHE A 468 -52.21 -46.30 -56.99
CA PHE A 468 -51.41 -46.26 -55.77
C PHE A 468 -50.36 -47.37 -55.75
N GLU A 469 -50.77 -48.63 -55.94
CA GLU A 469 -49.85 -49.77 -55.95
C GLU A 469 -48.78 -49.65 -57.05
N ARG A 470 -49.14 -49.09 -58.22
CA ARG A 470 -48.19 -48.87 -59.32
C ARG A 470 -47.22 -47.73 -59.04
N TYR A 471 -47.68 -46.62 -58.46
CA TYR A 471 -46.78 -45.55 -58.02
C TYR A 471 -45.82 -46.06 -56.96
N ARG A 472 -46.33 -46.72 -55.92
CA ARG A 472 -45.53 -47.33 -54.86
C ARG A 472 -44.47 -48.30 -55.40
N TYR A 473 -44.88 -49.16 -56.33
CA TYR A 473 -43.94 -50.07 -57.01
C TYR A 473 -42.92 -49.30 -57.85
N ALA A 474 -43.32 -48.27 -58.60
CA ALA A 474 -42.41 -47.41 -59.37
C ALA A 474 -41.35 -46.78 -58.46
N ILE A 475 -41.74 -46.24 -57.29
CA ILE A 475 -40.80 -45.67 -56.33
C ILE A 475 -39.84 -46.74 -55.79
N SER A 476 -40.32 -47.95 -55.49
CA SER A 476 -39.47 -49.04 -55.00
C SER A 476 -38.40 -49.51 -55.98
N ILE A 477 -38.64 -49.37 -57.29
CA ILE A 477 -37.66 -49.71 -58.34
C ILE A 477 -36.88 -48.49 -58.84
N ALA A 478 -37.19 -47.30 -58.32
CA ALA A 478 -36.48 -46.07 -58.59
C ALA A 478 -35.20 -45.93 -57.74
N ASP A 479 -34.81 -46.99 -57.01
CA ASP A 479 -33.65 -47.07 -56.12
C ASP A 479 -32.46 -46.21 -56.60
N ASN A 480 -32.37 -45.02 -55.99
CA ASN A 480 -31.41 -43.95 -56.23
C ASN A 480 -31.32 -43.35 -57.65
N VAL A 481 -32.39 -42.67 -58.08
CA VAL A 481 -32.27 -41.65 -59.15
C VAL A 481 -31.56 -40.37 -58.64
N GLN A 482 -31.31 -40.27 -57.33
CA GLN A 482 -30.60 -39.15 -56.72
C GLN A 482 -29.13 -39.15 -57.16
N ALA A 483 -28.61 -37.97 -57.51
CA ALA A 483 -27.18 -37.81 -57.69
C ALA A 483 -26.49 -37.94 -56.33
N THR A 484 -25.22 -38.31 -56.31
CA THR A 484 -24.48 -38.49 -55.05
C THR A 484 -23.26 -37.59 -55.03
N ILE A 485 -23.05 -36.91 -53.91
CA ILE A 485 -21.84 -36.15 -53.61
C ILE A 485 -21.07 -36.91 -52.52
N ILE A 486 -19.74 -36.97 -52.63
CA ILE A 486 -18.90 -37.51 -51.55
C ILE A 486 -18.42 -36.33 -50.71
N HIS A 487 -18.66 -36.40 -49.40
CA HIS A 487 -18.21 -35.41 -48.42
C HIS A 487 -17.26 -36.06 -47.41
N VAL A 488 -16.15 -35.41 -47.11
CA VAL A 488 -15.22 -35.86 -46.06
C VAL A 488 -15.56 -35.12 -44.76
N VAL A 489 -16.01 -35.87 -43.76
CA VAL A 489 -16.51 -35.34 -42.47
C VAL A 489 -15.41 -34.58 -41.74
N THR A 490 -15.73 -33.39 -41.24
CA THR A 490 -14.88 -32.57 -40.38
C THR A 490 -15.41 -32.58 -38.94
N SER A 491 -14.66 -31.99 -37.99
CA SER A 491 -15.04 -31.97 -36.58
C SER A 491 -16.29 -31.15 -36.25
N GLU A 492 -16.71 -30.27 -37.16
CA GLU A 492 -17.88 -29.40 -36.97
C GLU A 492 -19.13 -29.93 -37.68
N ASP A 493 -19.00 -31.03 -38.43
CA ASP A 493 -20.13 -31.58 -39.18
C ASP A 493 -21.04 -32.44 -38.28
N TYR A 494 -22.34 -32.40 -38.60
CA TYR A 494 -23.39 -33.24 -38.04
C TYR A 494 -24.47 -33.46 -39.13
N LEU A 495 -25.29 -34.50 -39.00
CA LEU A 495 -26.10 -34.96 -40.15
C LEU A 495 -27.12 -33.94 -40.65
N THR A 496 -27.80 -33.22 -39.75
CA THR A 496 -28.76 -32.17 -40.16
C THR A 496 -28.06 -30.97 -40.80
N LEU A 497 -26.84 -30.63 -40.38
CA LEU A 497 -26.01 -29.63 -41.07
C LEU A 497 -25.68 -30.06 -42.49
N LEU A 498 -25.21 -31.30 -42.67
CA LEU A 498 -24.87 -31.82 -43.99
C LEU A 498 -26.11 -31.93 -44.88
N ALA A 499 -27.23 -32.37 -44.32
CA ALA A 499 -28.51 -32.38 -45.04
C ALA A 499 -28.90 -30.98 -45.52
N CYS A 500 -28.81 -29.96 -44.66
CA CYS A 500 -29.10 -28.59 -45.01
C CYS A 500 -28.14 -28.08 -46.11
N ARG A 501 -26.84 -28.23 -45.91
CA ARG A 501 -25.76 -27.74 -46.79
C ARG A 501 -25.87 -28.27 -48.22
N TYR A 502 -26.30 -29.52 -48.39
CA TYR A 502 -26.36 -30.19 -49.70
C TYR A 502 -27.77 -30.28 -50.28
N GLY A 503 -28.79 -29.71 -49.62
CA GLY A 503 -30.19 -29.89 -50.05
C GLY A 503 -30.66 -31.34 -49.96
N SER A 504 -30.12 -32.09 -48.98
CA SER A 504 -30.40 -33.49 -48.72
C SER A 504 -31.33 -33.68 -47.50
N THR A 505 -31.47 -34.92 -47.02
CA THR A 505 -32.19 -35.28 -45.78
C THR A 505 -31.33 -36.18 -44.93
N VAL A 506 -31.52 -36.14 -43.60
CA VAL A 506 -30.81 -37.06 -42.69
C VAL A 506 -31.13 -38.51 -43.05
N ARG A 507 -32.39 -38.78 -43.41
CA ARG A 507 -32.85 -40.11 -43.82
C ARG A 507 -32.10 -40.62 -45.04
N ALA A 508 -31.95 -39.82 -46.10
CA ALA A 508 -31.22 -40.21 -47.30
C ALA A 508 -29.74 -40.48 -47.00
N ILE A 509 -29.09 -39.63 -46.20
CA ILE A 509 -27.68 -39.81 -45.81
C ILE A 509 -27.49 -41.09 -44.99
N VAL A 510 -28.35 -41.34 -43.99
CA VAL A 510 -28.27 -42.53 -43.14
C VAL A 510 -28.45 -43.82 -43.95
N LEU A 511 -29.42 -43.85 -44.87
CA LEU A 511 -29.67 -45.01 -45.75
C LEU A 511 -28.50 -45.25 -46.72
N ALA A 512 -27.98 -44.20 -47.36
CA ALA A 512 -26.89 -44.34 -48.33
C ALA A 512 -25.58 -44.86 -47.72
N ASN A 513 -25.35 -44.57 -46.43
CA ASN A 513 -24.12 -44.92 -45.73
C ASN A 513 -24.27 -46.09 -44.74
N ASN A 514 -25.47 -46.66 -44.60
CA ASN A 514 -25.78 -47.70 -43.61
C ASN A 514 -25.40 -47.28 -42.18
N ILE A 515 -25.67 -46.03 -41.81
CA ILE A 515 -25.33 -45.49 -40.48
C ILE A 515 -26.31 -46.08 -39.45
N ALA A 516 -25.78 -46.87 -38.51
CA ALA A 516 -26.60 -47.48 -37.46
C ALA A 516 -26.92 -46.50 -36.32
N ASP A 517 -25.98 -45.60 -36.01
CA ASP A 517 -26.15 -44.56 -35.00
C ASP A 517 -25.85 -43.20 -35.65
N PRO A 518 -26.89 -42.38 -35.92
CA PRO A 518 -26.75 -41.03 -36.48
C PRO A 518 -25.78 -40.11 -35.70
N ASN A 519 -25.42 -40.46 -34.46
CA ASN A 519 -24.52 -39.69 -33.61
C ASN A 519 -23.03 -39.97 -33.82
N LEU A 520 -22.70 -41.01 -34.60
CA LEU A 520 -21.34 -41.54 -34.72
C LEU A 520 -20.75 -41.33 -36.12
N ILE A 521 -20.87 -40.13 -36.68
CA ILE A 521 -20.06 -39.76 -37.85
C ILE A 521 -18.63 -39.42 -37.42
N ILE A 522 -17.64 -39.99 -38.11
CA ILE A 522 -16.24 -39.92 -37.69
C ILE A 522 -15.48 -38.89 -38.54
N ASN A 523 -14.72 -38.00 -37.89
CA ASN A 523 -13.86 -37.06 -38.62
C ASN A 523 -12.89 -37.80 -39.57
N GLY A 524 -12.88 -37.40 -40.83
CA GLY A 524 -12.13 -38.00 -41.94
C GLY A 524 -12.87 -39.11 -42.69
N GLU A 525 -14.09 -39.48 -42.27
CA GLU A 525 -14.94 -40.44 -42.97
C GLU A 525 -15.52 -39.84 -44.26
N GLU A 526 -15.61 -40.65 -45.31
CA GLU A 526 -16.29 -40.28 -46.56
C GLU A 526 -17.77 -40.68 -46.48
N LEU A 527 -18.66 -39.69 -46.50
CA LEU A 527 -20.10 -39.89 -46.56
C LEU A 527 -20.63 -39.67 -47.98
N ILE A 528 -21.47 -40.58 -48.43
CA ILE A 528 -22.29 -40.46 -49.63
C ILE A 528 -23.50 -39.59 -49.28
N ILE A 529 -23.64 -38.44 -49.93
CA ILE A 529 -24.75 -37.50 -49.73
C ILE A 529 -25.65 -37.53 -50.96
N PRO A 530 -26.84 -38.14 -50.87
CA PRO A 530 -27.82 -38.11 -51.94
C PRO A 530 -28.39 -36.71 -52.15
N VAL A 531 -28.50 -36.25 -53.39
CA VAL A 531 -29.05 -34.95 -53.76
C VAL A 531 -29.99 -35.10 -54.97
N PHE A 532 -30.97 -34.19 -55.09
CA PHE A 532 -31.73 -34.09 -56.33
C PHE A 532 -30.81 -33.57 -57.46
N PRO A 533 -30.85 -34.20 -58.65
CA PRO A 533 -30.01 -33.80 -59.80
C PRO A 533 -30.36 -32.45 -60.41
#